data_AF-A0A519QPW7-F1
#
_entry.id   AF-A0A519QPW7-F1
#
_cell.length_a   1.000
_cell.length_b   1.000
_cell.length_c   1.000
_cell.angle_alpha   90.00
_cell.angle_beta   90.00
_cell.angle_gamma   90.00
#
_symmetry.space_group_name_H-M   'P 1'
#
loop_
_entity.id
_entity.type
_entity.pdbx_description
1 polymer ?
#
loop_
_entity_poly.entity_id
_entity_poly.type
_entity_poly.pdbx_seq_one_letter_code
_entity_poly.pdbx_strand_id
1 'polypeptide(L)'
;MPVFKLFYTLIDKVTDKLNTHEDKLHKALLPKTYNEIFDAYENEFSHVDNIDQKGRDKMSKHFGKNLGYMRVAMMTHADLCLDKIFTFTADDIAAYSENELSKEQVILIFDKLSYRFGELKDFNTEHFVLDNPVHKKPFIKVDGDSYFSSLWSHLPHISIRLLEALVNEDKDLNSKYNEVKADYLERETEKLFQANFPGAQVYSGSLWTDPTNNKQYENDLLIVQDSFAIIVECKSGIVTQAAKRGAPDWLFKTLSGLIEESSEQALRFINF
;
A
#
# COMPACT_ATOMS: atom_id res chain seq x y z
N MET A 1 6.42 -15.56 -5.77
CA MET A 1 6.19 -14.12 -5.80
C MET A 1 4.91 -13.81 -5.04
N PRO A 2 5.03 -13.49 -3.74
CA PRO A 2 3.91 -13.02 -2.95
C PRO A 2 3.26 -11.81 -3.65
N VAL A 3 1.93 -11.70 -3.67
CA VAL A 3 1.16 -10.55 -4.20
C VAL A 3 1.72 -9.20 -3.71
N PHE A 4 2.31 -9.18 -2.51
CA PHE A 4 3.06 -8.05 -1.99
C PHE A 4 4.20 -7.60 -2.91
N LYS A 5 5.11 -8.50 -3.32
CA LYS A 5 6.22 -8.19 -4.22
C LYS A 5 5.70 -7.68 -5.58
N LEU A 6 4.57 -8.20 -6.06
CA LEU A 6 3.93 -7.71 -7.30
C LEU A 6 3.55 -6.23 -7.21
N PHE A 7 3.00 -5.76 -6.08
CA PHE A 7 2.72 -4.34 -5.93
C PHE A 7 3.98 -3.48 -6.02
N TYR A 8 5.10 -3.89 -5.40
CA TYR A 8 6.37 -3.16 -5.54
C TYR A 8 6.88 -3.17 -6.97
N THR A 9 6.81 -4.29 -7.67
CA THR A 9 7.18 -4.37 -9.08
C THR A 9 6.34 -3.42 -9.95
N LEU A 10 5.03 -3.31 -9.70
CA LEU A 10 4.17 -2.38 -10.43
C LEU A 10 4.52 -0.92 -10.13
N ILE A 11 4.86 -0.59 -8.88
CA ILE A 11 5.34 0.76 -8.49
C ILE A 11 6.62 1.11 -9.23
N ASP A 12 7.58 0.18 -9.28
CA ASP A 12 8.83 0.36 -10.01
C ASP A 12 8.55 0.58 -11.50
N LYS A 13 7.61 -0.18 -12.09
CA LYS A 13 7.21 0.02 -13.49
C LYS A 13 6.57 1.36 -13.77
N VAL A 14 5.77 1.89 -12.84
CA VAL A 14 5.21 3.24 -12.96
C VAL A 14 6.32 4.28 -12.86
N THR A 15 7.28 4.08 -11.96
CA THR A 15 8.45 4.96 -11.80
C THR A 15 9.31 4.96 -13.08
N ASP A 16 9.60 3.80 -13.65
CA ASP A 16 10.32 3.66 -14.93
C ASP A 16 9.61 4.41 -16.07
N LYS A 17 8.28 4.23 -16.18
CA LYS A 17 7.44 4.90 -17.19
C LYS A 17 7.41 6.42 -17.00
N LEU A 18 7.32 6.90 -15.75
CA LEU A 18 7.36 8.32 -15.41
C LEU A 18 8.71 8.95 -15.76
N ASN A 19 9.82 8.32 -15.37
CA ASN A 19 11.17 8.80 -15.71
C ASN A 19 11.34 8.89 -17.23
N THR A 20 10.89 7.88 -17.97
CA THR A 20 10.91 7.89 -19.43
C THR A 20 10.08 9.05 -20.00
N HIS A 21 8.92 9.34 -19.41
CA HIS A 21 8.08 10.46 -19.82
C HIS A 21 8.73 11.82 -19.53
N GLU A 22 9.33 11.98 -18.36
CA GLU A 22 10.07 13.19 -17.98
C GLU A 22 11.28 13.42 -18.90
N ASP A 23 12.04 12.38 -19.23
CA ASP A 23 13.16 12.46 -20.17
C ASP A 23 12.71 12.93 -21.57
N LYS A 24 11.59 12.38 -22.05
CA LYS A 24 10.98 12.80 -23.33
C LYS A 24 10.55 14.25 -23.29
N LEU A 25 9.87 14.65 -22.22
CA LEU A 25 9.43 16.03 -22.04
C LEU A 25 10.62 16.99 -21.97
N HIS A 26 11.67 16.63 -21.22
CA HIS A 26 12.89 17.44 -21.12
C HIS A 26 13.53 17.66 -22.50
N LYS A 27 13.70 16.58 -23.28
CA LYS A 27 14.22 16.65 -24.66
C LYS A 27 13.35 17.53 -25.56
N ALA A 28 12.03 17.37 -25.48
CA ALA A 28 11.07 18.13 -26.30
C ALA A 28 11.07 19.64 -25.97
N LEU A 29 11.32 20.02 -24.71
CA LEU A 29 11.25 21.41 -24.24
C LEU A 29 12.59 22.15 -24.24
N LEU A 30 13.71 21.43 -24.40
CA LEU A 30 15.07 21.97 -24.44
C LEU A 30 15.34 22.99 -25.57
N PRO A 31 14.77 22.85 -26.79
CA PRO A 31 15.07 23.76 -27.88
C PRO A 31 14.69 25.22 -27.60
N LYS A 32 15.28 26.14 -28.39
CA LYS A 32 15.23 27.58 -28.15
C LYS A 32 14.33 28.34 -29.11
N THR A 33 13.78 27.69 -30.12
CA THR A 33 12.82 28.31 -31.06
C THR A 33 11.50 27.55 -31.07
N TYR A 34 10.44 28.23 -31.51
CA TYR A 34 9.09 27.65 -31.60
C TYR A 34 9.06 26.41 -32.48
N ASN A 35 9.61 26.50 -33.69
CA ASN A 35 9.58 25.40 -34.65
C ASN A 35 10.39 24.20 -34.14
N GLU A 36 11.58 24.43 -33.56
CA GLU A 36 12.37 23.32 -33.00
C GLU A 36 11.68 22.64 -31.81
N ILE A 37 10.93 23.39 -30.98
CA ILE A 37 10.12 22.79 -29.89
C ILE A 37 9.02 21.90 -30.48
N PHE A 38 8.30 22.37 -31.51
CA PHE A 38 7.29 21.54 -32.17
C PHE A 38 7.92 20.28 -32.78
N ASP A 39 9.04 20.42 -33.50
CA ASP A 39 9.74 19.29 -34.12
C ASP A 39 10.21 18.26 -33.08
N ALA A 40 10.80 18.72 -31.98
CA ALA A 40 11.25 17.85 -30.91
C ALA A 40 10.08 17.18 -30.18
N TYR A 41 8.99 17.91 -29.95
CA TYR A 41 7.80 17.38 -29.30
C TYR A 41 7.09 16.31 -30.15
N GLU A 42 6.85 16.59 -31.43
CA GLU A 42 6.28 15.63 -32.39
C GLU A 42 7.15 14.37 -32.53
N ASN A 43 8.48 14.52 -32.46
CA ASN A 43 9.41 13.39 -32.49
C ASN A 43 9.35 12.50 -31.24
N GLU A 44 9.34 13.09 -30.04
CA GLU A 44 9.33 12.32 -28.77
C GLU A 44 7.94 11.73 -28.44
N PHE A 45 6.87 12.41 -28.88
CA PHE A 45 5.47 12.06 -28.67
C PHE A 45 4.80 11.67 -30.00
N SER A 46 5.25 10.58 -30.61
CA SER A 46 4.83 10.11 -31.95
C SER A 46 3.33 9.82 -32.15
N HIS A 47 2.53 9.82 -31.10
CA HIS A 47 1.07 9.68 -31.16
C HIS A 47 0.35 11.03 -31.28
N VAL A 48 1.10 12.14 -31.26
CA VAL A 48 0.57 13.49 -31.47
C VAL A 48 0.56 13.79 -32.95
N ASP A 49 -0.54 14.35 -33.43
CA ASP A 49 -0.66 14.75 -34.83
C ASP A 49 0.29 15.91 -35.15
N ASN A 50 1.02 15.78 -36.26
CA ASN A 50 1.92 16.82 -36.72
C ASN A 50 1.14 18.08 -37.13
N ILE A 51 1.61 19.25 -36.71
CA ILE A 51 1.01 20.53 -37.07
C ILE A 51 1.78 21.19 -38.21
N ASP A 52 1.05 21.67 -39.22
CA ASP A 52 1.64 22.40 -40.33
C ASP A 52 2.18 23.79 -39.90
N GLN A 53 2.99 24.42 -40.75
CA GLN A 53 3.59 25.72 -40.41
C GLN A 53 2.53 26.79 -40.09
N LYS A 54 1.37 26.74 -40.76
CA LYS A 54 0.28 27.69 -40.55
C LYS A 54 -0.33 27.53 -39.15
N GLY A 55 -0.50 26.30 -38.69
CA GLY A 55 -0.94 25.96 -37.34
C GLY A 55 0.08 26.38 -36.29
N ARG A 56 1.36 26.10 -36.52
CA ARG A 56 2.47 26.54 -35.64
C ARG A 56 2.50 28.07 -35.49
N ASP A 57 2.35 28.81 -36.60
CA ASP A 57 2.29 30.27 -36.58
C ASP A 57 1.08 30.81 -35.80
N LYS A 58 -0.08 30.14 -35.93
CA LYS A 58 -1.30 30.48 -35.17
C LYS A 58 -1.08 30.28 -33.67
N MET A 59 -0.50 29.16 -33.28
CA MET A 59 -0.17 28.85 -31.88
C MET A 59 0.88 29.81 -31.32
N SER A 60 1.93 30.12 -32.09
CA SER A 60 2.94 31.10 -31.71
C SER A 60 2.33 32.49 -31.45
N LYS A 61 1.40 32.94 -32.30
CA LYS A 61 0.65 34.18 -32.09
C LYS A 61 -0.27 34.11 -30.86
N HIS A 62 -0.96 32.98 -30.66
CA HIS A 62 -1.85 32.77 -29.52
C HIS A 62 -1.10 32.90 -28.19
N PHE A 63 0.12 32.35 -28.09
CA PHE A 63 0.98 32.47 -26.92
C PHE A 63 1.82 33.76 -26.88
N GLY A 64 1.53 34.74 -27.73
CA GLY A 64 2.24 36.03 -27.75
C GLY A 64 3.73 35.90 -28.07
N LYS A 65 4.14 34.85 -28.79
CA LYS A 65 5.54 34.48 -29.06
C LYS A 65 6.38 34.28 -27.79
N ASN A 66 5.75 33.98 -26.66
CA ASN A 66 6.42 33.66 -25.39
C ASN A 66 6.74 32.16 -25.30
N LEU A 67 8.01 31.80 -25.36
CA LEU A 67 8.45 30.39 -25.28
C LEU A 67 8.08 29.72 -23.95
N GLY A 68 7.98 30.47 -22.85
CA GLY A 68 7.55 29.94 -21.56
C GLY A 68 6.12 29.42 -21.60
N TYR A 69 5.18 30.19 -22.16
CA TYR A 69 3.79 29.75 -22.31
C TYR A 69 3.66 28.55 -23.25
N MET A 70 4.46 28.52 -24.32
CA MET A 70 4.53 27.38 -25.22
C MET A 70 4.99 26.10 -24.50
N ARG A 71 6.05 26.19 -23.67
CA ARG A 71 6.54 25.04 -22.90
C ARG A 71 5.51 24.53 -21.90
N VAL A 72 4.83 25.43 -21.19
CA VAL A 72 3.75 25.05 -20.27
C VAL A 72 2.62 24.37 -21.02
N ALA A 73 2.20 24.90 -22.17
CA ALA A 73 1.16 24.26 -22.99
C ALA A 73 1.55 22.86 -23.46
N MET A 74 2.80 22.66 -23.90
CA MET A 74 3.32 21.36 -24.32
C MET A 74 3.44 20.37 -23.16
N MET A 75 3.83 20.84 -21.98
CA MET A 75 3.83 20.05 -20.75
C MET A 75 2.41 19.59 -20.38
N THR A 76 1.45 20.51 -20.32
CA THR A 76 0.04 20.17 -20.03
C THR A 76 -0.56 19.25 -21.09
N HIS A 77 -0.17 19.39 -22.36
CA HIS A 77 -0.59 18.46 -23.41
C HIS A 77 0.04 17.07 -23.23
N ALA A 78 1.32 16.99 -22.82
CA ALA A 78 1.98 15.72 -22.54
C ALA A 78 1.32 14.98 -21.37
N ASP A 79 0.83 15.72 -20.36
CA ASP A 79 0.13 15.16 -19.21
C ASP A 79 -1.15 14.37 -19.58
N LEU A 80 -1.72 14.61 -20.77
CA LEU A 80 -2.86 13.83 -21.28
C LEU A 80 -2.52 12.35 -21.50
N CYS A 81 -1.24 11.98 -21.49
CA CYS A 81 -0.78 10.59 -21.62
C CYS A 81 -0.46 9.91 -20.29
N LEU A 82 -0.61 10.61 -19.16
CA LEU A 82 -0.33 10.03 -17.85
C LEU A 82 -1.25 8.84 -17.55
N ASP A 83 -2.49 8.84 -18.05
CA ASP A 83 -3.41 7.71 -17.91
C ASP A 83 -2.75 6.37 -18.33
N LYS A 84 -2.01 6.34 -19.43
CA LYS A 84 -1.28 5.16 -19.95
C LYS A 84 -0.10 4.75 -19.07
N ILE A 85 0.50 5.71 -18.36
CA ILE A 85 1.60 5.46 -17.43
C ILE A 85 1.08 4.76 -16.18
N PHE A 86 -0.05 5.24 -15.67
CA PHE A 86 -0.67 4.82 -14.43
C PHE A 86 -1.66 3.65 -14.59
N THR A 87 -1.80 3.11 -15.80
CA THR A 87 -2.67 1.97 -16.14
C THR A 87 -1.85 0.74 -16.55
N PHE A 88 -2.32 -0.43 -16.12
CA PHE A 88 -1.83 -1.73 -16.60
C PHE A 88 -2.99 -2.62 -17.03
N THR A 89 -2.76 -3.43 -18.05
CA THR A 89 -3.66 -4.53 -18.42
C THR A 89 -3.43 -5.73 -17.50
N ALA A 90 -4.41 -6.65 -17.42
CA ALA A 90 -4.24 -7.92 -16.72
C ALA A 90 -3.07 -8.75 -17.30
N ASP A 91 -2.82 -8.65 -18.61
CA ASP A 91 -1.70 -9.32 -19.26
C ASP A 91 -0.36 -8.72 -18.80
N ASP A 92 -0.25 -7.40 -18.69
CA ASP A 92 0.95 -6.73 -18.14
C ASP A 92 1.22 -7.20 -16.70
N ILE A 93 0.19 -7.19 -15.86
CA ILE A 93 0.30 -7.56 -14.45
C ILE A 93 0.68 -9.05 -14.30
N ALA A 94 0.09 -9.94 -15.10
CA ALA A 94 0.44 -11.36 -15.11
C ALA A 94 1.91 -11.56 -15.52
N ALA A 95 2.37 -10.86 -16.57
CA ALA A 95 3.77 -10.90 -16.97
C ALA A 95 4.72 -10.38 -15.89
N TYR A 96 4.36 -9.28 -15.20
CA TYR A 96 5.14 -8.74 -14.09
C TYR A 96 5.10 -9.57 -12.81
N SER A 97 4.16 -10.51 -12.71
CA SER A 97 4.15 -11.52 -11.64
C SER A 97 5.18 -12.65 -11.85
N GLU A 98 6.08 -12.51 -12.83
CA GLU A 98 7.00 -13.57 -13.27
C GLU A 98 6.23 -14.83 -13.75
N ASN A 99 5.03 -14.63 -14.29
CA ASN A 99 4.07 -15.66 -14.72
C ASN A 99 3.59 -16.61 -13.60
N GLU A 100 3.67 -16.18 -12.34
CA GLU A 100 3.12 -16.96 -11.24
C GLU A 100 1.60 -16.82 -11.10
N LEU A 101 1.04 -15.71 -11.54
CA LEU A 101 -0.39 -15.49 -11.60
C LEU A 101 -0.87 -15.63 -13.05
N SER A 102 -1.89 -16.45 -13.26
CA SER A 102 -2.61 -16.46 -14.53
C SER A 102 -3.38 -15.14 -14.71
N LYS A 103 -3.72 -14.82 -15.96
CA LYS A 103 -4.56 -13.65 -16.28
C LYS A 103 -5.87 -13.67 -15.49
N GLU A 104 -6.50 -14.84 -15.36
CA GLU A 104 -7.76 -15.02 -14.64
C GLU A 104 -7.60 -14.75 -13.14
N GLN A 105 -6.48 -15.18 -12.55
CA GLN A 105 -6.16 -14.88 -11.14
C GLN A 105 -5.92 -13.39 -10.93
N VAL A 106 -5.21 -12.73 -11.86
CA VAL A 106 -5.02 -11.28 -11.84
C VAL A 106 -6.36 -10.55 -11.89
N ILE A 107 -7.24 -10.93 -12.81
CA ILE A 107 -8.58 -10.33 -12.94
C ILE A 107 -9.36 -10.52 -11.64
N LEU A 108 -9.37 -11.74 -11.09
CA LEU A 108 -10.07 -12.03 -9.84
C LEU A 108 -9.58 -11.14 -8.67
N ILE A 109 -8.28 -10.96 -8.53
CA ILE A 109 -7.68 -10.17 -7.45
C ILE A 109 -7.93 -8.67 -7.68
N PHE A 110 -7.61 -8.16 -8.87
CA PHE A 110 -7.69 -6.74 -9.15
C PHE A 110 -9.13 -6.24 -9.26
N ASP A 111 -10.10 -7.05 -9.71
CA ASP A 111 -11.53 -6.68 -9.68
C ASP A 111 -12.02 -6.46 -8.26
N LYS A 112 -11.58 -7.27 -7.29
CA LYS A 112 -11.91 -7.08 -5.87
C LYS A 112 -11.34 -5.79 -5.30
N LEU A 113 -10.14 -5.42 -5.75
CA LEU A 113 -9.42 -4.22 -5.33
C LEU A 113 -9.73 -2.98 -6.17
N SER A 114 -10.69 -3.06 -7.10
CA SER A 114 -11.04 -1.95 -8.01
C SER A 114 -12.46 -1.44 -7.79
N TYR A 115 -12.63 -0.14 -7.99
CA TYR A 115 -13.94 0.46 -8.25
C TYR A 115 -14.19 0.58 -9.75
N ARG A 116 -15.47 0.71 -10.13
CA ARG A 116 -15.89 1.21 -11.44
C ARG A 116 -16.38 2.65 -11.35
N PHE A 117 -16.40 3.36 -12.47
CA PHE A 117 -16.95 4.71 -12.53
C PHE A 117 -18.40 4.73 -12.02
N GLY A 118 -18.67 5.64 -11.08
CA GLY A 118 -19.99 5.82 -10.47
C GLY A 118 -20.29 4.92 -9.26
N GLU A 119 -19.43 3.95 -8.90
CA GLU A 119 -19.69 3.07 -7.74
C GLU A 119 -19.67 3.80 -6.40
N LEU A 120 -18.99 4.96 -6.32
CA LEU A 120 -18.95 5.79 -5.12
C LEU A 120 -20.02 6.90 -5.09
N LYS A 121 -20.98 6.90 -6.02
CA LYS A 121 -21.97 8.00 -6.15
C LYS A 121 -22.80 8.26 -4.88
N ASP A 122 -23.06 7.20 -4.11
CA ASP A 122 -23.91 7.25 -2.92
C ASP A 122 -23.09 7.37 -1.61
N PHE A 123 -21.76 7.49 -1.71
CA PHE A 123 -20.91 7.66 -0.54
C PHE A 123 -20.98 9.09 -0.01
N ASN A 124 -21.01 9.23 1.31
CA ASN A 124 -20.87 10.54 1.95
C ASN A 124 -19.41 11.01 1.87
N THR A 125 -19.14 12.04 1.06
CA THR A 125 -17.80 12.61 0.86
C THR A 125 -17.20 13.18 2.15
N GLU A 126 -18.03 13.65 3.08
CA GLU A 126 -17.57 14.15 4.40
C GLU A 126 -16.87 13.06 5.22
N HIS A 127 -17.17 11.78 4.95
CA HIS A 127 -16.53 10.67 5.65
C HIS A 127 -15.16 10.32 5.07
N PHE A 128 -14.77 10.83 3.90
CA PHE A 128 -13.54 10.40 3.21
C PHE A 128 -12.27 10.80 3.97
N VAL A 129 -12.31 11.89 4.75
CA VAL A 129 -11.19 12.32 5.59
C VAL A 129 -10.78 11.22 6.57
N LEU A 130 -11.75 10.46 7.08
CA LEU A 130 -11.55 9.47 8.13
C LEU A 130 -11.68 8.01 7.64
N ASP A 131 -12.31 7.78 6.49
CA ASP A 131 -12.49 6.45 5.88
C ASP A 131 -12.53 6.52 4.36
N ASN A 132 -11.42 6.98 3.77
CA ASN A 132 -11.33 7.11 2.32
C ASN A 132 -11.52 5.75 1.62
N PRO A 133 -12.55 5.57 0.78
CA PRO A 133 -12.83 4.30 0.11
C PRO A 133 -11.69 3.85 -0.81
N VAL A 134 -10.88 4.76 -1.34
CA VAL A 134 -9.75 4.42 -2.22
C VAL A 134 -8.63 3.69 -1.47
N HIS A 135 -8.56 3.79 -0.15
CA HIS A 135 -7.60 2.99 0.64
C HIS A 135 -8.00 1.51 0.74
N LYS A 136 -9.26 1.17 0.44
CA LYS A 136 -9.78 -0.21 0.42
C LYS A 136 -9.71 -0.82 -0.98
N LYS A 137 -9.95 0.00 -2.00
CA LYS A 137 -9.86 -0.36 -3.41
C LYS A 137 -9.14 0.77 -4.17
N PRO A 138 -7.81 0.72 -4.27
CA PRO A 138 -7.02 1.84 -4.81
C PRO A 138 -7.00 1.90 -6.33
N PHE A 139 -7.64 0.94 -7.00
CA PHE A 139 -7.68 0.82 -8.44
C PHE A 139 -9.04 1.23 -9.01
N ILE A 140 -9.04 1.65 -10.27
CA ILE A 140 -10.23 1.87 -11.09
C ILE A 140 -10.14 0.91 -12.26
N LYS A 141 -11.18 0.10 -12.47
CA LYS A 141 -11.34 -0.70 -13.68
C LYS A 141 -11.87 0.22 -14.78
N VAL A 142 -11.02 0.53 -15.76
CA VAL A 142 -11.31 1.52 -16.81
C VAL A 142 -12.04 0.88 -17.99
N ASP A 143 -11.38 -0.04 -18.70
CA ASP A 143 -11.92 -0.75 -19.86
C ASP A 143 -11.38 -2.19 -19.87
N GLY A 144 -12.20 -3.13 -20.34
CA GLY A 144 -11.82 -4.55 -20.42
C GLY A 144 -11.23 -5.05 -19.10
N ASP A 145 -9.98 -5.55 -19.15
CA ASP A 145 -9.21 -6.02 -18.01
C ASP A 145 -8.04 -5.07 -17.66
N SER A 146 -8.26 -3.76 -17.78
CA SER A 146 -7.28 -2.73 -17.43
C SER A 146 -7.60 -2.02 -16.12
N TYR A 147 -6.55 -1.75 -15.34
CA TYR A 147 -6.62 -1.17 -14.01
C TYR A 147 -5.74 0.07 -13.92
N PHE A 148 -6.37 1.20 -13.62
CA PHE A 148 -5.72 2.47 -13.35
C PHE A 148 -5.57 2.68 -11.84
N SER A 149 -4.49 3.29 -11.39
CA SER A 149 -4.43 3.89 -10.05
C SER A 149 -3.63 5.17 -10.09
N SER A 150 -4.08 6.22 -9.41
CA SER A 150 -3.26 7.40 -9.13
C SER A 150 -2.43 7.26 -7.84
N LEU A 151 -2.55 6.12 -7.15
CA LEU A 151 -2.04 5.90 -5.80
C LEU A 151 -0.90 4.88 -5.74
N TRP A 152 -0.18 4.64 -6.85
CA TRP A 152 0.93 3.68 -6.88
C TRP A 152 1.96 3.94 -5.77
N SER A 153 2.41 5.18 -5.60
CA SER A 153 3.34 5.56 -4.53
C SER A 153 2.79 5.34 -3.12
N HIS A 154 1.47 5.27 -2.96
CA HIS A 154 0.80 5.06 -1.68
C HIS A 154 0.52 3.58 -1.39
N LEU A 155 0.59 2.69 -2.39
CA LEU A 155 0.35 1.25 -2.23
C LEU A 155 1.19 0.62 -1.11
N PRO A 156 2.49 0.94 -0.90
CA PRO A 156 3.28 0.36 0.20
C PRO A 156 2.66 0.60 1.58
N HIS A 157 1.96 1.71 1.76
CA HIS A 157 1.34 2.07 3.04
C HIS A 157 0.00 1.37 3.28
N ILE A 158 -0.64 0.85 2.23
CA ILE A 158 -1.95 0.18 2.33
C ILE A 158 -1.91 -1.30 1.95
N SER A 159 -0.82 -1.79 1.37
CA SER A 159 -0.66 -3.15 0.83
C SER A 159 -1.00 -4.25 1.84
N ILE A 160 -0.52 -4.16 3.08
CA ILE A 160 -0.85 -5.13 4.14
C ILE A 160 -2.36 -5.17 4.38
N ARG A 161 -3.02 -4.01 4.42
CA ARG A 161 -4.47 -3.94 4.62
C ARG A 161 -5.24 -4.52 3.43
N LEU A 162 -4.74 -4.34 2.21
CA LEU A 162 -5.35 -4.94 1.01
C LEU A 162 -5.23 -6.47 1.05
N LEU A 163 -4.07 -6.99 1.46
CA LEU A 163 -3.86 -8.43 1.62
C LEU A 163 -4.74 -9.01 2.74
N GLU A 164 -4.80 -8.35 3.90
CA GLU A 164 -5.69 -8.75 4.99
C GLU A 164 -7.16 -8.72 4.53
N ALA A 165 -7.56 -7.73 3.73
CA ALA A 165 -8.92 -7.68 3.17
C ALA A 165 -9.22 -8.89 2.27
N LEU A 166 -8.28 -9.29 1.40
CA LEU A 166 -8.42 -10.48 0.56
C LEU A 166 -8.45 -11.78 1.39
N VAL A 167 -7.60 -11.87 2.40
CA VAL A 167 -7.55 -13.02 3.33
C VAL A 167 -8.85 -13.15 4.12
N ASN A 168 -9.42 -12.03 4.57
CA ASN A 168 -10.64 -12.00 5.37
C ASN A 168 -11.90 -12.47 4.62
N GLU A 169 -11.86 -12.59 3.29
CA GLU A 169 -12.97 -13.15 2.52
C GLU A 169 -13.14 -14.67 2.71
N ASP A 170 -12.09 -15.35 3.14
CA ASP A 170 -12.10 -16.79 3.43
C ASP A 170 -11.86 -17.02 4.93
N LYS A 171 -12.82 -17.67 5.59
CA LYS A 171 -12.77 -17.86 7.05
C LYS A 171 -11.60 -18.75 7.49
N ASP A 172 -11.28 -19.78 6.71
CA ASP A 172 -10.22 -20.73 7.06
C ASP A 172 -8.85 -20.09 6.82
N LEU A 173 -8.71 -19.33 5.72
CA LEU A 173 -7.51 -18.55 5.44
C LEU A 173 -7.28 -17.46 6.49
N ASN A 174 -8.34 -16.78 6.92
CA ASN A 174 -8.30 -15.79 7.99
C ASN A 174 -7.86 -16.41 9.32
N SER A 175 -8.44 -17.55 9.71
CA SER A 175 -8.05 -18.27 10.91
C SER A 175 -6.56 -18.63 10.88
N LYS A 176 -6.10 -19.21 9.77
CA LYS A 176 -4.70 -19.59 9.57
C LYS A 176 -3.76 -18.37 9.57
N TYR A 177 -4.19 -17.26 8.97
CA TYR A 177 -3.41 -16.03 8.94
C TYR A 177 -3.21 -15.46 10.36
N ASN A 178 -4.26 -15.43 11.19
CA ASN A 178 -4.15 -14.93 12.55
C ASN A 178 -3.26 -15.81 13.44
N GLU A 179 -3.33 -17.14 13.28
CA GLU A 179 -2.44 -18.08 13.96
C GLU A 179 -0.97 -17.82 13.58
N VAL A 180 -0.66 -17.82 12.27
CA VAL A 180 0.71 -17.53 11.79
C VAL A 180 1.20 -16.14 12.20
N LYS A 181 0.31 -15.15 12.26
CA LYS A 181 0.63 -13.78 12.69
C LYS A 181 0.95 -13.69 14.18
N ALA A 182 0.24 -14.43 15.03
CA ALA A 182 0.54 -14.53 16.47
C ALA A 182 1.90 -15.22 16.68
N ASP A 183 2.09 -16.40 16.11
CA ASP A 183 3.35 -17.16 16.19
C ASP A 183 4.55 -16.35 15.68
N TYR A 184 4.35 -15.61 14.59
CA TYR A 184 5.39 -14.73 14.03
C TYR A 184 5.79 -13.63 15.02
N LEU A 185 4.81 -12.98 15.67
CA LEU A 185 5.06 -11.91 16.63
C LEU A 185 5.87 -12.43 17.82
N GLU A 186 5.46 -13.54 18.42
CA GLU A 186 6.16 -14.16 19.55
C GLU A 186 7.60 -14.54 19.17
N ARG A 187 7.76 -15.27 18.05
CA ARG A 187 9.06 -15.75 17.60
C ARG A 187 10.02 -14.63 17.23
N GLU A 188 9.56 -13.57 16.57
CA GLU A 188 10.44 -12.42 16.26
C GLU A 188 10.74 -11.61 17.53
N THR A 189 9.82 -11.51 18.48
CA THR A 189 10.08 -10.87 19.77
C THR A 189 11.15 -11.63 20.56
N GLU A 190 11.06 -12.97 20.61
CA GLU A 190 12.09 -13.83 21.22
C GLU A 190 13.47 -13.57 20.62
N LYS A 191 13.58 -13.59 19.28
CA LYS A 191 14.83 -13.32 18.56
C LYS A 191 15.41 -11.95 18.90
N LEU A 192 14.56 -10.93 19.01
CA LEU A 192 15.01 -9.58 19.39
C LEU A 192 15.60 -9.56 20.80
N PHE A 193 14.99 -10.26 21.76
CA PHE A 193 15.55 -10.37 23.11
C PHE A 193 16.87 -11.16 23.11
N GLN A 194 16.93 -12.31 22.45
CA GLN A 194 18.16 -13.12 22.34
C GLN A 194 19.31 -12.33 21.72
N ALA A 195 19.04 -11.52 20.70
CA ALA A 195 20.06 -10.73 20.02
C ALA A 195 20.57 -9.53 20.84
N ASN A 196 19.70 -8.93 21.67
CA ASN A 196 20.00 -7.66 22.36
C ASN A 196 20.32 -7.82 23.86
N PHE A 197 20.04 -8.99 24.46
CA PHE A 197 20.38 -9.31 25.85
C PHE A 197 21.32 -10.53 25.89
N PRO A 198 22.59 -10.37 25.46
CA PRO A 198 23.54 -11.47 25.43
C PRO A 198 23.80 -11.99 26.85
N GLY A 199 23.55 -13.28 27.07
CA GLY A 199 23.68 -13.93 28.37
C GLY A 199 22.37 -14.07 29.16
N ALA A 200 21.28 -13.44 28.69
CA ALA A 200 19.96 -13.66 29.27
C ALA A 200 19.45 -15.06 28.94
N GLN A 201 18.71 -15.65 29.87
CA GLN A 201 17.93 -16.85 29.63
C GLN A 201 16.57 -16.43 29.10
N VAL A 202 16.20 -16.91 27.91
CA VAL A 202 14.93 -16.58 27.26
C VAL A 202 14.08 -17.85 27.19
N TYR A 203 12.88 -17.78 27.73
CA TYR A 203 11.91 -18.88 27.78
C TYR A 203 10.62 -18.45 27.07
N SER A 204 10.18 -19.25 26.09
CA SER A 204 8.95 -19.00 25.32
C SER A 204 7.84 -19.97 25.72
N GLY A 205 6.58 -19.51 25.73
CA GLY A 205 5.41 -20.35 26.04
C GLY A 205 5.48 -20.97 27.45
N SER A 206 5.83 -20.16 28.45
CA SER A 206 6.05 -20.63 29.81
C SER A 206 4.72 -20.96 30.48
N LEU A 207 4.45 -22.26 30.67
CA LEU A 207 3.27 -22.74 31.39
C LEU A 207 3.49 -22.76 32.90
N TRP A 208 2.52 -22.25 33.65
CA TRP A 208 2.58 -22.16 35.11
C TRP A 208 1.19 -22.35 35.73
N THR A 209 1.13 -22.76 37.00
CA THR A 209 -0.13 -22.97 37.72
C THR A 209 -0.28 -21.91 38.80
N ASP A 210 -1.37 -21.16 38.76
CA ASP A 210 -1.65 -20.12 39.74
C ASP A 210 -2.04 -20.76 41.10
N PRO A 211 -1.28 -20.53 42.17
CA PRO A 211 -1.52 -21.16 43.46
C PRO A 211 -2.84 -20.71 44.12
N THR A 212 -3.43 -19.59 43.69
CA THR A 212 -4.66 -19.04 44.28
C THR A 212 -5.92 -19.73 43.78
N ASN A 213 -5.92 -20.19 42.52
CA ASN A 213 -7.10 -20.77 41.87
C ASN A 213 -6.82 -22.15 41.22
N ASN A 214 -5.57 -22.63 41.27
CA ASN A 214 -5.11 -23.90 40.73
C ASN A 214 -5.40 -24.08 39.23
N LYS A 215 -5.47 -22.97 38.48
CA LYS A 215 -5.59 -22.97 37.02
C LYS A 215 -4.22 -22.81 36.37
N GLN A 216 -4.06 -23.46 35.22
CA GLN A 216 -2.89 -23.31 34.39
C GLN A 216 -3.04 -22.07 33.50
N TYR A 217 -1.99 -21.27 33.44
CA TYR A 217 -1.85 -20.12 32.57
C TYR A 217 -0.55 -20.24 31.77
N GLU A 218 -0.45 -19.42 30.73
CA GLU A 218 0.72 -19.31 29.87
C GLU A 218 1.20 -17.86 29.88
N ASN A 219 2.50 -17.68 29.68
CA ASN A 219 3.15 -16.40 29.42
C ASN A 219 3.99 -16.57 28.15
N ASP A 220 3.82 -15.65 27.21
CA ASP A 220 4.45 -15.76 25.89
C ASP A 220 5.98 -15.78 25.99
N LEU A 221 6.58 -14.88 26.79
CA LEU A 221 8.03 -14.76 26.92
C LEU A 221 8.46 -14.32 28.34
N LEU A 222 9.44 -15.05 28.88
CA LEU A 222 10.16 -14.72 30.11
C LEU A 222 11.66 -14.57 29.80
N ILE A 223 12.22 -13.42 30.14
CA ILE A 223 13.65 -13.13 29.99
C ILE A 223 14.26 -12.93 31.37
N VAL A 224 15.26 -13.72 31.73
CA VAL A 224 15.98 -13.63 33.00
C VAL A 224 17.42 -13.19 32.74
N GLN A 225 17.78 -12.02 33.27
CA GLN A 225 19.12 -11.45 33.19
C GLN A 225 19.58 -11.08 34.61
N ASP A 226 20.60 -11.78 35.09
CA ASP A 226 21.14 -11.62 36.45
C ASP A 226 20.07 -11.72 37.54
N SER A 227 19.71 -10.59 38.17
CA SER A 227 18.68 -10.50 39.21
C SER A 227 17.36 -9.92 38.72
N PHE A 228 17.18 -9.75 37.41
CA PHE A 228 15.98 -9.18 36.80
C PHE A 228 15.25 -10.21 35.93
N ALA A 229 13.93 -10.22 36.04
CA ALA A 229 13.04 -10.93 35.14
C ALA A 229 12.18 -9.92 34.37
N ILE A 230 12.09 -10.11 33.05
CA ILE A 230 11.24 -9.32 32.15
C ILE A 230 10.19 -10.28 31.59
N ILE A 231 8.93 -9.89 31.73
CA ILE A 231 7.77 -10.64 31.24
C ILE A 231 7.21 -9.89 30.05
N VAL A 232 6.96 -10.59 28.96
CA VAL A 232 6.52 -10.00 27.71
C VAL A 232 5.30 -10.76 27.20
N GLU A 233 4.22 -10.01 27.02
CA GLU A 233 2.96 -10.50 26.43
C GLU A 233 2.79 -9.87 25.04
N CYS A 234 2.62 -10.70 24.04
CA CYS A 234 2.55 -10.37 22.62
C CYS A 234 1.09 -10.32 22.15
N LYS A 235 0.58 -9.14 21.79
CA LYS A 235 -0.74 -9.00 21.15
C LYS A 235 -0.62 -8.50 19.72
N SER A 236 -1.09 -9.31 18.77
CA SER A 236 -1.10 -8.99 17.33
C SER A 236 -2.40 -8.33 16.83
N GLY A 237 -3.34 -8.06 17.75
CA GLY A 237 -4.64 -7.48 17.43
C GLY A 237 -4.56 -6.04 16.91
N ILE A 238 -5.58 -5.64 16.16
CA ILE A 238 -5.61 -4.37 15.42
C ILE A 238 -6.63 -3.41 16.04
N VAL A 239 -6.26 -2.13 16.18
CA VAL A 239 -7.21 -1.07 16.51
C VAL A 239 -8.22 -0.90 15.38
N THR A 240 -9.51 -1.10 15.68
CA THR A 240 -10.59 -1.04 14.69
C THR A 240 -10.69 0.32 14.00
N GLN A 241 -11.23 0.37 12.79
CA GLN A 241 -11.43 1.65 12.08
C GLN A 241 -12.45 2.55 12.78
N ALA A 242 -13.42 2.01 13.52
CA ALA A 242 -14.29 2.82 14.35
C ALA A 242 -13.50 3.52 15.47
N ALA A 243 -12.64 2.78 16.19
CA ALA A 243 -11.78 3.33 17.23
C ALA A 243 -10.80 4.39 16.70
N LYS A 244 -10.18 4.16 15.54
CA LYS A 244 -9.28 5.14 14.89
C LYS A 244 -9.97 6.45 14.51
N ARG A 245 -11.29 6.41 14.30
CA ARG A 245 -12.12 7.58 13.96
C ARG A 245 -12.71 8.28 15.19
N GLY A 246 -12.26 7.91 16.39
CA GLY A 246 -12.68 8.55 17.62
C GLY A 246 -13.99 8.01 18.21
N ALA A 247 -14.39 6.77 17.88
CA ALA A 247 -15.50 6.11 18.57
C ALA A 247 -15.03 5.63 19.97
N PRO A 248 -15.38 6.32 21.08
CA PRO A 248 -14.69 6.14 22.36
C PRO A 248 -14.93 4.76 22.95
N ASP A 249 -16.16 4.25 22.90
CA ASP A 249 -16.51 2.93 23.45
C ASP A 249 -15.71 1.81 22.78
N TRP A 250 -15.57 1.90 21.45
CA TRP A 250 -14.77 0.93 20.68
C TRP A 250 -13.28 1.06 20.97
N LEU A 251 -12.80 2.30 21.21
CA LEU A 251 -11.42 2.54 21.59
C LEU A 251 -11.13 1.92 22.96
N PHE A 252 -11.94 2.21 23.99
CA PHE A 252 -11.77 1.65 25.33
C PHE A 252 -11.83 0.14 25.32
N LYS A 253 -12.81 -0.45 24.61
CA LYS A 253 -12.91 -1.91 24.48
C LYS A 253 -11.67 -2.51 23.83
N THR A 254 -11.13 -1.86 22.80
CA THR A 254 -9.93 -2.35 22.11
C THR A 254 -8.69 -2.21 22.99
N LEU A 255 -8.54 -1.10 23.71
CA LEU A 255 -7.43 -0.89 24.65
C LEU A 255 -7.47 -1.85 25.83
N SER A 256 -8.66 -2.11 26.38
CA SER A 256 -8.82 -3.06 27.49
C SER A 256 -8.35 -4.46 27.08
N GLY A 257 -8.81 -4.97 25.92
CA GLY A 257 -8.38 -6.28 25.45
C GLY A 257 -6.91 -6.36 25.00
N LEU A 258 -6.34 -5.29 24.43
CA LEU A 258 -4.96 -5.30 23.95
C LEU A 258 -3.92 -5.02 25.05
N ILE A 259 -4.26 -4.21 26.04
CA ILE A 259 -3.31 -3.68 27.02
C ILE A 259 -3.68 -4.09 28.44
N GLU A 260 -4.91 -3.85 28.88
CA GLU A 260 -5.33 -4.07 30.28
C GLU A 260 -5.32 -5.56 30.61
N GLU A 261 -6.02 -6.38 29.82
CA GLU A 261 -6.07 -7.84 30.00
C GLU A 261 -4.66 -8.46 29.94
N SER A 262 -3.83 -8.01 28.99
CA SER A 262 -2.42 -8.41 28.85
C SER A 262 -1.59 -8.04 30.09
N SER A 263 -1.82 -6.85 30.65
CA SER A 263 -1.12 -6.38 31.85
C SER A 263 -1.56 -7.18 33.08
N GLU A 264 -2.84 -7.51 33.20
CA GLU A 264 -3.34 -8.40 34.25
C GLU A 264 -2.70 -9.78 34.15
N GLN A 265 -2.57 -10.35 32.94
CA GLN A 265 -1.89 -11.63 32.71
C GLN A 265 -0.44 -11.58 33.20
N ALA A 266 0.31 -10.54 32.83
CA ALA A 266 1.69 -10.34 33.27
C ALA A 266 1.78 -10.17 34.80
N LEU A 267 0.90 -9.37 35.41
CA LEU A 267 0.87 -9.17 36.87
C LEU A 267 0.59 -10.45 37.65
N ARG A 268 -0.26 -11.34 37.10
CA ARG A 268 -0.50 -12.65 37.72
C ARG A 268 0.78 -13.49 37.74
N PHE A 269 1.58 -13.45 36.67
CA PHE A 269 2.88 -14.13 36.62
C PHE A 269 3.93 -13.50 37.54
N ILE A 270 3.93 -12.16 37.71
CA ILE A 270 4.86 -11.48 38.64
C ILE A 270 4.62 -11.93 40.09
N ASN A 271 3.37 -12.19 40.45
CA ASN A 271 2.97 -12.58 41.81
C ASN A 271 3.05 -14.09 42.08
N PHE A 272 3.42 -14.90 41.08
CA PHE A 272 3.68 -16.34 41.21
C PHE A 272 4.98 -16.60 41.99
#